data_AF-A0A969PNH8-F1
#
_entry.id   AF-A0A969PNH8-F1
#
_cell.length_a   1.000
_cell.length_b   1.000
_cell.length_c   1.000
_cell.angle_alpha   90.00
_cell.angle_beta   90.00
_cell.angle_gamma   90.00
#
_symmetry.space_group_name_H-M   'P 1'
#
loop_
_entity.id
_entity.type
_entity.pdbx_description
1 polymer ?
#
loop_
_entity_poly.entity_id
_entity_poly.type
_entity_poly.pdbx_seq_one_letter_code
_entity_poly.pdbx_strand_id
1 'polypeptide(L)'
;MYHKLREGELKHAYITDEEIWRIFSRVMSTKSTKSSTYKFVLFKSLIENLYNVNDRLEVNYDQLAYSFAKMFWNMVVGNGITQHNTGANAKAATIILDYQAAHATPPGWKFDKVPDANQVEIVHKVKQAMKTNVFGALFGDTEETFYEFSHQQEKLRFHPNVYTFLLKYQLLLVQLTNFHLARMIEKLNGTASGLLLKVEDLSKRENLKPFEKILLHYMDASCFYCGKDVSTGKRSTHVDHFIPWSFVQSDQVWNLVLSCQTCNSSKSDKLAKPFYLDKLLDRNEALQEQAEIADFDVYAPAKLRQMYQYSIKNGYNDIWVPPAT
;
A
#
# COMPACT_ATOMS: atom_id res chain seq x y z
N MET A 1 -17.66 -17.96 -14.32
CA MET A 1 -18.37 -18.59 -13.19
C MET A 1 -17.95 -18.00 -11.86
N TYR A 2 -16.65 -17.79 -11.63
CA TYR A 2 -16.08 -17.31 -10.36
C TYR A 2 -16.57 -15.94 -9.83
N HIS A 3 -17.03 -15.02 -10.67
CA HIS A 3 -17.48 -13.71 -10.21
C HIS A 3 -18.71 -13.74 -9.30
N LYS A 4 -19.48 -14.84 -9.29
CA LYS A 4 -20.65 -15.00 -8.41
C LYS A 4 -20.34 -15.74 -7.11
N LEU A 5 -19.09 -16.19 -6.93
CA LEU A 5 -18.70 -16.92 -5.73
C LEU A 5 -18.75 -16.01 -4.51
N ARG A 6 -19.33 -16.53 -3.44
CA ARG A 6 -19.35 -15.88 -2.12
C ARG A 6 -18.27 -16.40 -1.19
N GLU A 7 -17.76 -17.58 -1.49
CA GLU A 7 -16.71 -18.28 -0.78
C GLU A 7 -15.77 -18.87 -1.84
N GLY A 8 -14.48 -18.93 -1.55
CA GLY A 8 -13.50 -19.62 -2.38
C GLY A 8 -12.46 -20.27 -1.48
N GLU A 9 -12.20 -21.56 -1.70
CA GLU A 9 -11.27 -22.36 -0.91
C GLU A 9 -10.01 -22.68 -1.73
N LEU A 10 -8.85 -22.77 -1.07
CA LEU A 10 -7.59 -23.08 -1.74
C LEU A 10 -7.63 -24.49 -2.34
N LYS A 11 -7.29 -24.61 -3.62
CA LYS A 11 -7.29 -25.89 -4.34
C LYS A 11 -6.11 -26.80 -3.99
N HIS A 12 -4.98 -26.22 -3.61
CA HIS A 12 -3.72 -26.95 -3.39
C HIS A 12 -3.15 -26.63 -2.00
N ALA A 13 -2.63 -27.66 -1.34
CA ALA A 13 -1.90 -27.52 -0.08
C ALA A 13 -0.46 -26.97 -0.28
N TYR A 14 0.06 -27.03 -1.51
CA TYR A 14 1.41 -26.60 -1.85
C TYR A 14 1.47 -26.01 -3.26
N ILE A 15 2.23 -24.93 -3.42
CA ILE A 15 2.53 -24.26 -4.68
C ILE A 15 3.96 -23.71 -4.65
N THR A 16 4.70 -23.83 -5.76
CA THR A 16 6.09 -23.39 -5.89
C THR A 16 6.24 -21.94 -6.36
N ASP A 17 7.40 -21.32 -6.11
CA ASP A 17 7.73 -19.97 -6.64
C ASP A 17 7.57 -19.89 -8.18
N GLU A 18 7.92 -20.96 -8.91
CA GLU A 18 7.79 -21.03 -10.37
C GLU A 18 6.32 -21.03 -10.81
N GLU A 19 5.47 -21.81 -10.14
CA GLU A 19 4.04 -21.82 -10.41
C GLU A 19 3.39 -20.48 -10.08
N ILE A 20 3.78 -19.85 -8.97
CA ILE A 20 3.29 -18.51 -8.59
C ILE A 20 3.69 -17.49 -9.67
N TRP A 21 4.94 -17.49 -10.13
CA TRP A 21 5.39 -16.62 -11.23
C TRP A 21 4.63 -16.87 -12.52
N ARG A 22 4.41 -18.14 -12.90
CA ARG A 22 3.63 -18.52 -14.09
C ARG A 22 2.21 -17.98 -14.02
N ILE A 23 1.53 -18.19 -12.89
CA ILE A 23 0.16 -17.73 -12.67
C ILE A 23 0.11 -16.20 -12.66
N PHE A 24 0.98 -15.54 -11.89
CA PHE A 24 1.07 -14.08 -11.85
C PHE A 24 1.29 -13.49 -13.26
N SER A 25 2.23 -14.04 -14.03
CA SER A 25 2.53 -13.58 -15.38
C SER A 25 1.31 -13.73 -16.29
N ARG A 26 0.57 -14.85 -16.20
CA ARG A 26 -0.69 -15.05 -16.94
C ARG A 26 -1.73 -14.02 -16.50
N VAL A 27 -1.88 -13.79 -15.20
CA VAL A 27 -2.80 -12.81 -14.61
C VAL A 27 -2.44 -11.38 -15.01
N MET A 28 -1.17 -11.01 -15.18
CA MET A 28 -0.81 -9.65 -15.59
C MET A 28 -0.73 -9.46 -17.11
N SER A 29 -0.56 -10.55 -17.86
CA SER A 29 -0.50 -10.50 -19.32
C SER A 29 -1.84 -10.22 -20.00
N THR A 30 -1.76 -9.76 -21.25
CA THR A 30 -2.90 -9.62 -22.17
C THR A 30 -3.56 -10.94 -22.58
N LYS A 31 -3.02 -12.09 -22.16
CA LYS A 31 -3.55 -13.43 -22.45
C LYS A 31 -4.75 -13.80 -21.57
N SER A 32 -4.94 -13.11 -20.44
CA SER A 32 -6.20 -13.15 -19.70
C SER A 32 -7.17 -12.14 -20.32
N THR A 33 -8.48 -12.41 -20.30
CA THR A 33 -9.50 -11.44 -20.71
C THR A 33 -9.50 -10.27 -19.73
N LYS A 34 -8.66 -9.27 -20.01
CA LYS A 34 -8.50 -8.05 -19.19
C LYS A 34 -9.35 -6.95 -19.78
N SER A 35 -10.61 -6.92 -19.39
CA SER A 35 -11.51 -5.82 -19.74
C SER A 35 -11.44 -4.66 -18.75
N SER A 36 -11.03 -4.88 -17.47
CA SER A 36 -11.01 -3.81 -16.45
C SER A 36 -9.75 -3.75 -15.56
N THR A 37 -9.45 -2.53 -15.07
CA THR A 37 -8.28 -2.20 -14.23
C THR A 37 -8.33 -2.75 -12.80
N TYR A 38 -9.51 -3.18 -12.31
CA TYR A 38 -9.68 -3.61 -10.91
C TYR A 38 -8.75 -4.75 -10.49
N LYS A 39 -8.34 -5.62 -11.41
CA LYS A 39 -7.49 -6.78 -11.09
C LYS A 39 -6.11 -6.34 -10.62
N PHE A 40 -5.54 -5.33 -11.28
CA PHE A 40 -4.27 -4.73 -10.89
C PHE A 40 -4.39 -4.00 -9.56
N VAL A 41 -5.47 -3.24 -9.37
CA VAL A 41 -5.72 -2.52 -8.12
C VAL A 41 -5.95 -3.48 -6.95
N LEU A 42 -6.70 -4.57 -7.14
CA LEU A 42 -6.87 -5.60 -6.10
C LEU A 42 -5.54 -6.26 -5.78
N PHE A 43 -4.75 -6.64 -6.78
CA PHE A 43 -3.44 -7.25 -6.54
C PHE A 43 -2.49 -6.32 -5.79
N LYS A 44 -2.46 -5.03 -6.14
CA LYS A 44 -1.70 -4.02 -5.41
C LYS A 44 -2.22 -3.84 -3.98
N SER A 45 -3.53 -3.88 -3.78
CA SER A 45 -4.16 -3.84 -2.44
C SER A 45 -3.78 -5.06 -1.59
N LEU A 46 -3.64 -6.25 -2.19
CA LEU A 46 -3.13 -7.44 -1.50
C LEU A 46 -1.68 -7.25 -1.06
N ILE A 47 -0.82 -6.72 -1.92
CA ILE A 47 0.59 -6.47 -1.60
C ILE A 47 0.73 -5.42 -0.47
N GLU A 48 -0.02 -4.32 -0.53
CA GLU A 48 -0.01 -3.28 0.51
C GLU A 48 -0.43 -3.79 1.89
N ASN A 49 -1.17 -4.90 1.94
CA ASN A 49 -1.67 -5.48 3.17
C ASN A 49 -0.91 -6.74 3.63
N LEU A 50 0.21 -7.11 3.00
CA LEU A 50 1.02 -8.28 3.41
C LEU A 50 1.46 -8.19 4.88
N TYR A 51 1.73 -6.98 5.37
CA TYR A 51 2.17 -6.80 6.74
C TYR A 51 1.01 -6.48 7.70
N ASN A 52 -0.23 -6.42 7.22
CA ASN A 52 -1.42 -6.15 8.02
C ASN A 52 -2.26 -7.41 8.27
N VAL A 53 -1.69 -8.59 7.99
CA VAL A 53 -2.33 -9.87 8.25
C VAL A 53 -2.22 -10.25 9.72
N ASN A 54 -3.18 -11.04 10.22
CA ASN A 54 -3.06 -11.70 11.52
C ASN A 54 -2.16 -12.96 11.44
N ASP A 55 -1.99 -13.65 12.57
CA ASP A 55 -1.16 -14.88 12.66
C ASP A 55 -1.62 -16.03 11.75
N ARG A 56 -2.83 -15.95 11.21
CA ARG A 56 -3.40 -16.92 10.27
C ARG A 56 -3.26 -16.49 8.82
N LEU A 57 -2.53 -15.40 8.55
CA LEU A 57 -2.39 -14.77 7.24
C LEU A 57 -3.73 -14.22 6.68
N GLU A 58 -4.65 -13.83 7.57
CA GLU A 58 -5.94 -13.26 7.20
C GLU A 58 -5.88 -11.73 7.19
N VAL A 59 -6.57 -11.13 6.22
CA VAL A 59 -6.82 -9.69 6.10
C VAL A 59 -8.33 -9.46 5.97
N ASN A 60 -8.85 -8.42 6.63
CA ASN A 60 -10.26 -8.06 6.56
C ASN A 60 -10.55 -7.27 5.27
N TYR A 61 -11.76 -7.43 4.73
CA TYR A 61 -12.24 -6.69 3.58
C TYR A 61 -12.21 -5.18 3.77
N ASP A 62 -12.38 -4.65 4.99
CA ASP A 62 -12.27 -3.20 5.22
C ASP A 62 -10.86 -2.68 4.91
N GLN A 63 -9.81 -3.41 5.31
CA GLN A 63 -8.42 -3.06 5.01
C GLN A 63 -8.15 -3.10 3.50
N LEU A 64 -8.60 -4.17 2.82
CA LEU A 64 -8.47 -4.31 1.38
C LEU A 64 -9.27 -3.25 0.61
N ALA A 65 -10.49 -2.96 1.05
CA ALA A 65 -11.37 -1.98 0.42
C ALA A 65 -10.84 -0.55 0.60
N TYR A 66 -10.21 -0.24 1.73
CA TYR A 66 -9.54 1.05 1.93
C TYR A 66 -8.42 1.28 0.91
N SER A 67 -7.45 0.36 0.82
CA SER A 67 -6.36 0.43 -0.17
C SER A 67 -6.92 0.52 -1.60
N PHE A 68 -7.93 -0.29 -1.91
CA PHE A 68 -8.54 -0.34 -3.23
C PHE A 68 -9.28 0.96 -3.59
N ALA A 69 -10.09 1.50 -2.67
CA ALA A 69 -10.81 2.75 -2.85
C ALA A 69 -9.84 3.93 -3.00
N LYS A 70 -8.79 4.00 -2.17
CA LYS A 70 -7.75 5.02 -2.24
C LYS A 70 -7.07 5.06 -3.61
N MET A 71 -6.69 3.90 -4.15
CA MET A 71 -6.06 3.83 -5.47
C MET A 71 -7.02 4.24 -6.60
N PHE A 72 -8.27 3.79 -6.56
CA PHE A 72 -9.28 4.22 -7.53
C PHE A 72 -9.56 5.72 -7.43
N TRP A 73 -9.62 6.27 -6.23
CA TRP A 73 -9.79 7.71 -6.01
C TRP A 73 -8.65 8.49 -6.64
N ASN A 74 -7.41 8.08 -6.36
CA ASN A 74 -6.23 8.77 -6.87
C ASN A 74 -6.09 8.62 -8.40
N MET A 75 -6.62 7.55 -9.02
CA MET A 75 -6.72 7.47 -10.48
C MET A 75 -7.80 8.43 -11.01
N VAL A 76 -9.02 8.37 -10.47
CA VAL A 76 -10.19 9.09 -10.98
C VAL A 76 -10.11 10.58 -10.68
N VAL A 77 -10.12 10.93 -9.39
CA VAL A 77 -10.14 12.33 -8.93
C VAL A 77 -8.74 12.92 -9.00
N GLY A 78 -7.74 12.18 -8.50
CA GLY A 78 -6.36 12.68 -8.40
C GLY A 78 -5.67 12.87 -9.76
N ASN A 79 -5.93 11.99 -10.72
CA ASN A 79 -5.20 11.97 -12.00
C ASN A 79 -6.08 12.15 -13.24
N GLY A 80 -7.40 12.27 -13.08
CA GLY A 80 -8.35 12.46 -14.18
C GLY A 80 -8.54 11.24 -15.08
N ILE A 81 -8.19 10.04 -14.61
CA ILE A 81 -8.34 8.78 -15.36
C ILE A 81 -9.75 8.28 -15.13
N THR A 82 -10.62 8.38 -16.13
CA THR A 82 -12.06 8.12 -15.94
C THR A 82 -12.54 6.82 -16.55
N GLN A 83 -11.84 6.22 -17.53
CA GLN A 83 -12.22 4.94 -18.12
C GLN A 83 -11.42 3.78 -17.54
N HIS A 84 -12.11 2.85 -16.87
CA HIS A 84 -11.52 1.67 -16.22
C HIS A 84 -12.01 0.34 -16.77
N ASN A 85 -12.77 0.37 -17.85
CA ASN A 85 -13.25 -0.81 -18.57
C ASN A 85 -13.54 -0.46 -20.04
N THR A 86 -13.47 -1.45 -20.95
CA THR A 86 -13.82 -1.25 -22.38
C THR A 86 -15.32 -1.05 -22.62
N GLY A 87 -16.15 -1.48 -21.66
CA GLY A 87 -17.61 -1.28 -21.68
C GLY A 87 -18.06 -0.36 -20.54
N ALA A 88 -19.12 -0.75 -19.84
CA ALA A 88 -19.52 -0.07 -18.61
C ALA A 88 -18.34 -0.01 -17.62
N ASN A 89 -18.15 1.16 -17.04
CA ASN A 89 -16.99 1.44 -16.19
C ASN A 89 -16.92 0.50 -14.97
N ALA A 90 -15.74 0.41 -14.36
CA ALA A 90 -15.60 -0.32 -13.11
C ALA A 90 -16.49 0.31 -12.03
N LYS A 91 -17.27 -0.50 -11.30
CA LYS A 91 -18.22 0.01 -10.28
C LYS A 91 -17.57 0.94 -9.26
N ALA A 92 -16.33 0.64 -8.84
CA ALA A 92 -15.59 1.49 -7.93
C ALA A 92 -15.26 2.87 -8.52
N ALA A 93 -14.91 2.94 -9.81
CA ALA A 93 -14.72 4.21 -10.51
C ALA A 93 -16.04 4.99 -10.60
N THR A 94 -17.16 4.32 -10.91
CA THR A 94 -18.49 4.94 -10.93
C THR A 94 -18.86 5.53 -9.57
N ILE A 95 -18.71 4.77 -8.48
CA ILE A 95 -18.99 5.26 -7.11
C ILE A 95 -18.21 6.55 -6.80
N ILE A 96 -16.95 6.61 -7.22
CA ILE A 96 -16.07 7.76 -6.96
C ILE A 96 -16.44 8.96 -7.85
N LEU A 97 -16.75 8.74 -9.12
CA LEU A 97 -17.23 9.78 -10.03
C LEU A 97 -18.54 10.39 -9.52
N ASP A 98 -19.48 9.56 -9.07
CA ASP A 98 -20.75 10.00 -8.51
C ASP A 98 -20.53 10.81 -7.23
N TYR A 99 -19.62 10.36 -6.35
CA TYR A 99 -19.24 11.13 -5.16
C TYR A 99 -18.63 12.48 -5.51
N GLN A 100 -17.69 12.51 -6.47
CA GLN A 100 -17.01 13.73 -6.91
C GLN A 100 -18.02 14.75 -7.44
N ALA A 101 -18.98 14.31 -8.25
CA ALA A 101 -20.04 15.15 -8.79
C ALA A 101 -20.97 15.68 -7.69
N ALA A 102 -21.43 14.81 -6.78
CA ALA A 102 -22.35 15.18 -5.71
C ALA A 102 -21.75 16.18 -4.69
N HIS A 103 -20.43 16.13 -4.47
CA HIS A 103 -19.74 16.97 -3.48
C HIS A 103 -18.90 18.09 -4.11
N ALA A 104 -18.99 18.31 -5.42
CA ALA A 104 -18.18 19.27 -6.17
C ALA A 104 -16.67 19.19 -5.82
N THR A 105 -16.15 17.97 -5.64
CA THR A 105 -14.77 17.76 -5.17
C THR A 105 -13.78 18.17 -6.28
N PRO A 106 -12.80 19.05 -5.98
CA PRO A 106 -11.88 19.53 -7.01
C PRO A 106 -11.04 18.41 -7.64
N PRO A 107 -10.79 18.44 -8.96
CA PRO A 107 -9.82 17.56 -9.60
C PRO A 107 -8.43 17.69 -8.95
N GLY A 108 -7.66 16.61 -8.92
CA GLY A 108 -6.35 16.57 -8.30
C GLY A 108 -6.36 16.28 -6.79
N TRP A 109 -7.52 16.27 -6.12
CA TRP A 109 -7.58 15.91 -4.70
C TRP A 109 -7.24 14.44 -4.48
N LYS A 110 -6.29 14.18 -3.58
CA LYS A 110 -5.98 12.83 -3.10
C LYS A 110 -6.99 12.36 -2.06
N PHE A 111 -7.10 11.04 -1.90
CA PHE A 111 -8.09 10.43 -1.02
C PHE A 111 -7.96 10.88 0.43
N ASP A 112 -6.73 11.06 0.92
CA ASP A 112 -6.47 11.45 2.31
C ASP A 112 -6.89 12.91 2.64
N LYS A 113 -7.34 13.69 1.64
CA LYS A 113 -7.96 15.02 1.84
C LYS A 113 -9.48 14.96 2.01
N VAL A 114 -10.09 13.81 1.73
CA VAL A 114 -11.52 13.60 1.94
C VAL A 114 -11.77 13.50 3.45
N PRO A 115 -12.82 14.15 4.01
CA PRO A 115 -13.14 14.01 5.43
C PRO A 115 -13.31 12.53 5.83
N ASP A 116 -12.84 12.16 7.02
CA ASP A 116 -12.79 10.75 7.47
C ASP A 116 -14.16 10.04 7.40
N ALA A 117 -15.23 10.71 7.81
CA ALA A 117 -16.59 10.17 7.72
C ALA A 117 -16.98 9.80 6.27
N ASN A 118 -16.59 10.64 5.31
CA ASN A 118 -16.84 10.43 3.89
C ASN A 118 -15.91 9.34 3.31
N GLN A 119 -14.66 9.24 3.78
CA GLN A 119 -13.79 8.12 3.42
C GLN A 119 -14.41 6.79 3.82
N VAL A 120 -14.92 6.68 5.05
CA VAL A 120 -15.61 5.48 5.55
C VAL A 120 -16.81 5.13 4.68
N GLU A 121 -17.63 6.11 4.30
CA GLU A 121 -18.77 5.90 3.40
C GLU A 121 -18.35 5.37 2.01
N ILE A 122 -17.33 5.99 1.40
CA ILE A 122 -16.81 5.58 0.09
C ILE A 122 -16.26 4.15 0.16
N VAL A 123 -15.44 3.86 1.17
CA VAL A 123 -14.85 2.54 1.39
C VAL A 123 -15.94 1.49 1.58
N HIS A 124 -16.99 1.80 2.34
CA HIS A 124 -18.12 0.90 2.52
C HIS A 124 -18.80 0.57 1.18
N LYS A 125 -19.13 1.59 0.36
CA LYS A 125 -19.75 1.38 -0.96
C LYS A 125 -18.84 0.59 -1.90
N VAL A 126 -17.55 0.90 -1.92
CA VAL A 126 -16.54 0.18 -2.72
C VAL A 126 -16.42 -1.27 -2.26
N LYS A 127 -16.40 -1.55 -0.95
CA LYS A 127 -16.41 -2.91 -0.39
C LYS A 127 -17.58 -3.72 -0.93
N GLN A 128 -18.80 -3.17 -0.93
CA GLN A 128 -19.97 -3.85 -1.48
C GLN A 128 -19.82 -4.14 -2.98
N ALA A 129 -19.25 -3.20 -3.75
CA ALA A 129 -18.95 -3.42 -5.16
C ALA A 129 -17.91 -4.55 -5.36
N MET A 130 -16.89 -4.63 -4.50
CA MET A 130 -15.85 -5.66 -4.57
C MET A 130 -16.40 -7.07 -4.37
N LYS A 131 -17.35 -7.25 -3.44
CA LYS A 131 -18.05 -8.53 -3.23
C LYS A 131 -18.81 -9.04 -4.46
N THR A 132 -19.14 -8.17 -5.42
CA THR A 132 -19.94 -8.58 -6.58
C THR A 132 -19.11 -9.23 -7.70
N ASN A 133 -17.87 -8.78 -7.94
CA ASN A 133 -17.10 -9.23 -9.11
C ASN A 133 -15.58 -8.92 -9.02
N VAL A 134 -15.03 -8.78 -7.81
CA VAL A 134 -13.61 -8.45 -7.64
C VAL A 134 -12.85 -9.61 -7.01
N PHE A 135 -13.25 -10.06 -5.82
CA PHE A 135 -12.60 -11.19 -5.13
C PHE A 135 -12.71 -12.49 -5.93
N GLY A 136 -13.92 -13.01 -6.16
CA GLY A 136 -14.10 -14.26 -6.91
C GLY A 136 -13.45 -14.24 -8.29
N ALA A 137 -13.48 -13.09 -8.99
CA ALA A 137 -12.86 -12.97 -10.31
C ALA A 137 -11.33 -13.10 -10.27
N LEU A 138 -10.64 -12.43 -9.33
CA LEU A 138 -9.19 -12.59 -9.21
C LEU A 138 -8.84 -13.98 -8.68
N PHE A 139 -9.62 -14.53 -7.74
CA PHE A 139 -9.44 -15.88 -7.21
C PHE A 139 -9.39 -16.94 -8.33
N GLY A 140 -10.39 -16.93 -9.23
CA GLY A 140 -10.41 -17.83 -10.38
C GLY A 140 -9.28 -17.54 -11.39
N ASP A 141 -8.96 -16.26 -11.61
CA ASP A 141 -7.83 -15.87 -12.45
C ASP A 141 -6.50 -16.41 -11.91
N THR A 142 -6.36 -16.55 -10.59
CA THR A 142 -5.19 -17.11 -9.90
C THR A 142 -5.23 -18.64 -9.75
N GLU A 143 -6.05 -19.34 -10.55
CA GLU A 143 -6.19 -20.81 -10.48
C GLU A 143 -6.57 -21.29 -9.07
N GLU A 144 -7.26 -20.45 -8.26
CA GLU A 144 -7.72 -20.80 -6.90
C GLU A 144 -6.56 -21.07 -5.91
N THR A 145 -5.36 -20.51 -6.19
CA THR A 145 -4.13 -20.84 -5.45
C THR A 145 -3.57 -19.73 -4.59
N PHE A 146 -3.89 -18.45 -4.86
CA PHE A 146 -3.24 -17.33 -4.19
C PHE A 146 -3.81 -17.04 -2.80
N TYR A 147 -5.13 -17.22 -2.65
CA TYR A 147 -5.85 -16.95 -1.41
C TYR A 147 -7.17 -17.70 -1.40
N GLU A 148 -7.77 -17.81 -0.22
CA GLU A 148 -9.19 -18.13 -0.02
C GLU A 148 -9.92 -16.89 0.52
N PHE A 149 -11.24 -16.86 0.38
CA PHE A 149 -12.04 -15.72 0.84
C PHE A 149 -13.44 -16.11 1.30
N SER A 150 -14.00 -15.34 2.22
CA SER A 150 -15.37 -15.48 2.71
C SER A 150 -16.11 -14.14 2.73
N HIS A 151 -17.23 -14.05 2.03
CA HIS A 151 -18.09 -12.86 2.07
C HIS A 151 -18.92 -12.75 3.34
N GLN A 152 -19.21 -13.89 3.99
CA GLN A 152 -19.91 -13.93 5.26
C GLN A 152 -19.01 -13.43 6.39
N GLN A 153 -17.75 -13.87 6.42
CA GLN A 153 -16.77 -13.47 7.43
C GLN A 153 -16.01 -12.19 7.05
N GLU A 154 -16.25 -11.64 5.85
CA GLU A 154 -15.56 -10.47 5.29
C GLU A 154 -14.03 -10.56 5.40
N LYS A 155 -13.46 -11.73 5.08
CA LYS A 155 -12.03 -11.98 5.20
C LYS A 155 -11.45 -12.66 3.97
N LEU A 156 -10.15 -12.45 3.77
CA LEU A 156 -9.31 -13.12 2.79
C LEU A 156 -8.10 -13.70 3.51
N ARG A 157 -7.74 -14.95 3.21
CA ARG A 157 -6.55 -15.60 3.78
C ARG A 157 -5.58 -15.98 2.68
N PHE A 158 -4.34 -15.55 2.79
CA PHE A 158 -3.31 -15.90 1.82
C PHE A 158 -2.91 -17.36 1.92
N HIS A 159 -2.56 -17.98 0.79
CA HIS A 159 -1.79 -19.22 0.82
C HIS A 159 -0.38 -18.93 1.39
N PRO A 160 0.15 -19.70 2.36
CA PRO A 160 1.44 -19.41 3.01
C PRO A 160 2.64 -19.25 2.06
N ASN A 161 2.77 -20.12 1.06
CA ASN A 161 3.85 -20.00 0.06
C ASN A 161 3.68 -18.73 -0.80
N VAL A 162 2.45 -18.40 -1.19
CA VAL A 162 2.16 -17.17 -1.96
C VAL A 162 2.46 -15.94 -1.12
N TYR A 163 2.05 -15.91 0.14
CA TYR A 163 2.39 -14.85 1.08
C TYR A 163 3.91 -14.62 1.15
N THR A 164 4.67 -15.69 1.39
CA THR A 164 6.13 -15.64 1.48
C THR A 164 6.77 -15.17 0.16
N PHE A 165 6.25 -15.65 -0.96
CA PHE A 165 6.67 -15.25 -2.30
C PHE A 165 6.42 -13.75 -2.53
N LEU A 166 5.22 -13.26 -2.20
CA LEU A 166 4.85 -11.86 -2.38
C LEU A 166 5.76 -10.94 -1.56
N LEU A 167 6.13 -11.33 -0.32
CA LEU A 167 7.12 -10.59 0.47
C LEU A 167 8.52 -10.61 -0.18
N LYS A 168 8.96 -11.76 -0.66
CA LYS A 168 10.29 -11.96 -1.27
C LYS A 168 10.49 -11.14 -2.54
N TYR A 169 9.43 -10.95 -3.33
CA TYR A 169 9.46 -10.28 -4.64
C TYR A 169 8.61 -9.00 -4.69
N GLN A 170 8.24 -8.45 -3.52
CA GLN A 170 7.31 -7.34 -3.36
C GLN A 170 7.56 -6.18 -4.32
N LEU A 171 8.79 -5.65 -4.36
CA LEU A 171 9.13 -4.48 -5.18
C LEU A 171 8.94 -4.78 -6.67
N LEU A 172 9.44 -5.92 -7.13
CA LEU A 172 9.33 -6.34 -8.53
C LEU A 172 7.86 -6.56 -8.93
N LEU A 173 7.08 -7.19 -8.07
CA LEU A 173 5.66 -7.44 -8.31
C LEU A 173 4.85 -6.14 -8.38
N VAL A 174 5.16 -5.16 -7.52
CA VAL A 174 4.55 -3.82 -7.57
C VAL A 174 4.92 -3.12 -8.88
N GLN A 175 6.19 -3.12 -9.28
CA GLN A 175 6.65 -2.49 -10.52
C GLN A 175 5.97 -3.11 -11.75
N LEU A 176 5.91 -4.45 -11.82
CA LEU A 176 5.22 -5.16 -12.91
C LEU A 176 3.72 -4.85 -12.92
N THR A 177 3.08 -4.85 -11.75
CA THR A 177 1.65 -4.50 -11.62
C THR A 177 1.39 -3.08 -12.09
N ASN A 178 2.23 -2.12 -11.70
CA ASN A 178 2.14 -0.71 -12.12
C ASN A 178 2.33 -0.57 -13.64
N PHE A 179 3.32 -1.24 -14.21
CA PHE A 179 3.55 -1.26 -15.65
C PHE A 179 2.33 -1.76 -16.42
N HIS A 180 1.77 -2.91 -16.02
CA HIS A 180 0.61 -3.48 -16.70
C HIS A 180 -0.67 -2.64 -16.50
N LEU A 181 -0.84 -2.03 -15.33
CA LEU A 181 -1.93 -1.08 -15.07
C LEU A 181 -1.80 0.17 -15.95
N ALA A 182 -0.60 0.76 -16.05
CA ALA A 182 -0.35 1.93 -16.89
C ALA A 182 -0.68 1.64 -18.36
N ARG A 183 -0.23 0.48 -18.89
CA ARG A 183 -0.57 0.03 -20.26
C ARG A 183 -2.06 -0.15 -20.47
N MET A 184 -2.78 -0.66 -19.46
CA MET A 184 -4.22 -0.82 -19.57
C MET A 184 -4.94 0.52 -19.56
N ILE A 185 -4.54 1.43 -18.68
CA ILE A 185 -5.09 2.78 -18.60
C ILE A 185 -4.88 3.51 -19.93
N GLU A 186 -3.68 3.42 -20.50
CA GLU A 186 -3.35 3.99 -21.80
C GLU A 186 -4.26 3.45 -22.92
N LYS A 187 -4.46 2.12 -22.95
CA LYS A 187 -5.38 1.50 -23.91
C LYS A 187 -6.82 2.00 -23.78
N LEU A 188 -7.28 2.27 -22.56
CA LEU A 188 -8.66 2.67 -22.27
C LEU A 188 -8.88 4.17 -22.45
N ASN A 189 -7.90 5.01 -22.10
CA ASN A 189 -8.07 6.47 -22.02
C ASN A 189 -7.29 7.22 -23.12
N GLY A 190 -6.54 6.51 -23.96
CA GLY A 190 -5.61 7.08 -24.93
C GLY A 190 -4.22 7.35 -24.33
N THR A 191 -3.29 7.72 -25.20
CA THR A 191 -1.90 8.04 -24.83
C THR A 191 -1.86 9.32 -24.01
N ALA A 192 -1.47 9.20 -22.74
CA ALA A 192 -1.17 10.34 -21.87
C ALA A 192 0.29 10.27 -21.43
N SER A 193 0.97 11.42 -21.38
CA SER A 193 2.33 11.51 -20.87
C SER A 193 2.37 11.20 -19.36
N GLY A 194 3.45 10.53 -18.92
CA GLY A 194 3.71 10.30 -17.49
C GLY A 194 2.77 9.33 -16.78
N LEU A 195 2.01 8.49 -17.49
CA LEU A 195 1.08 7.51 -16.89
C LEU A 195 1.76 6.59 -15.87
N LEU A 196 2.99 6.14 -16.13
CA LEU A 196 3.72 5.29 -15.20
C LEU A 196 3.97 5.99 -13.86
N LEU A 197 4.42 7.25 -13.90
CA LEU A 197 4.64 8.07 -12.70
C LEU A 197 3.32 8.30 -11.93
N LYS A 198 2.21 8.51 -12.65
CA LYS A 198 0.87 8.65 -12.05
C LYS A 198 0.43 7.36 -11.35
N VAL A 199 0.79 6.20 -11.90
CA VAL A 199 0.45 4.88 -11.32
C VAL A 199 1.31 4.56 -10.09
N GLU A 200 2.58 4.96 -10.08
CA GLU A 200 3.45 4.82 -8.90
C GLU A 200 2.99 5.70 -7.74
N ASP A 201 2.38 6.85 -8.04
CA ASP A 201 1.89 7.82 -7.05
C ASP A 201 0.47 7.52 -6.51
N LEU A 202 -0.13 6.38 -6.87
CA LEU A 202 -1.52 6.06 -6.49
C LEU A 202 -1.73 5.79 -5.00
N SER A 203 -0.67 5.46 -4.26
CA SER A 203 -0.77 5.17 -2.83
C SER A 203 -0.12 6.24 -1.94
N LYS A 204 0.52 7.24 -2.53
CA LYS A 204 1.27 8.27 -1.81
C LYS A 204 0.32 9.26 -1.13
N ARG A 205 0.57 9.57 0.15
CA ARG A 205 -0.05 10.71 0.84
C ARG A 205 0.65 12.01 0.45
N GLU A 206 -0.08 13.12 0.54
CA GLU A 206 0.42 14.43 0.10
C GLU A 206 1.25 15.21 1.12
N ASN A 207 1.09 14.98 2.44
CA ASN A 207 1.73 15.83 3.44
C ASN A 207 2.12 15.08 4.72
N LEU A 208 3.41 15.11 5.08
CA LEU A 208 3.93 14.53 6.31
C LEU A 208 3.93 15.49 7.53
N LYS A 209 3.65 16.79 7.33
CA LYS A 209 3.64 17.80 8.41
C LYS A 209 2.72 17.46 9.60
N PRO A 210 1.54 16.84 9.44
CA PRO A 210 0.74 16.41 10.58
C PRO A 210 1.49 15.43 11.48
N PHE A 211 2.27 14.51 10.89
CA PHE A 211 3.08 13.55 11.65
C PHE A 211 4.26 14.21 12.35
N GLU A 212 4.82 15.28 11.79
CA GLU A 212 5.86 16.07 12.47
C GLU A 212 5.38 16.57 13.83
N LYS A 213 4.16 17.13 13.89
CA LYS A 213 3.56 17.61 15.14
C LYS A 213 3.31 16.48 16.14
N ILE A 214 2.82 15.33 15.65
CA ILE A 214 2.61 14.15 16.49
C ILE A 214 3.95 13.68 17.08
N LEU A 215 4.97 13.55 16.25
CA LEU A 215 6.30 13.11 16.69
C LEU A 215 6.93 14.09 17.68
N LEU A 216 6.86 15.41 17.45
CA LEU A 216 7.35 16.44 18.37
C LEU A 216 6.57 16.52 19.69
N HIS A 217 5.33 16.01 19.73
CA HIS A 217 4.56 15.95 20.96
C HIS A 217 5.05 14.83 21.90
N TYR A 218 5.46 13.69 21.33
CA TYR A 218 5.87 12.51 22.10
C TYR A 218 7.38 12.30 22.19
N MET A 219 8.18 13.03 21.41
CA MET A 219 9.62 12.84 21.31
C MET A 219 10.38 14.14 21.49
N ASP A 220 11.60 14.04 22.00
CA ASP A 220 12.55 15.15 21.99
C ASP A 220 12.75 15.67 20.56
N ALA A 221 12.87 16.98 20.43
CA ALA A 221 13.15 17.66 19.17
C ALA A 221 14.63 17.48 18.76
N SER A 222 15.05 16.23 18.58
CA SER A 222 16.38 15.82 18.13
C SER A 222 16.28 14.93 16.89
N CYS A 223 17.30 15.00 16.03
CA CYS A 223 17.41 14.11 14.88
C CYS A 223 17.58 12.67 15.37
N PHE A 224 16.69 11.78 14.96
CA PHE A 224 16.71 10.36 15.31
C PHE A 224 18.04 9.69 15.00
N TYR A 225 18.71 10.12 13.93
CA TYR A 225 19.96 9.54 13.46
C TYR A 225 21.20 10.11 14.14
N CYS A 226 21.41 11.44 14.11
CA CYS A 226 22.65 12.05 14.61
C CYS A 226 22.53 12.70 16.00
N GLY A 227 21.34 12.70 16.61
CA GLY A 227 21.08 13.25 17.95
C GLY A 227 21.11 14.78 18.04
N LYS A 228 21.42 15.50 16.96
CA LYS A 228 21.47 16.97 16.97
C LYS A 228 20.07 17.56 17.12
N ASP A 229 19.96 18.66 17.87
CA ASP A 229 18.73 19.46 18.01
C ASP A 229 18.17 19.87 16.64
N VAL A 230 16.86 19.74 16.50
CA VAL A 230 16.06 20.19 15.36
C VAL A 230 15.02 21.24 15.75
N SER A 231 14.98 21.67 17.02
CA SER A 231 14.05 22.69 17.53
C SER A 231 14.46 24.13 17.17
N THR A 232 15.76 24.39 16.97
CA THR A 232 16.28 25.76 16.81
C THR A 232 16.91 26.06 15.44
N GLY A 233 16.42 27.12 14.78
CA GLY A 233 17.05 27.78 13.64
C GLY A 233 16.68 27.25 12.24
N LYS A 234 17.33 27.78 11.20
CA LYS A 234 17.13 27.52 9.74
C LYS A 234 17.25 26.04 9.30
N ARG A 235 17.33 25.07 10.22
CA ARG A 235 17.23 23.64 9.95
C ARG A 235 15.76 23.26 10.07
N SER A 236 15.06 23.16 8.95
CA SER A 236 13.71 22.60 8.94
C SER A 236 13.74 21.21 9.57
N THR A 237 12.86 20.95 10.53
CA THR A 237 12.58 19.58 10.97
C THR A 237 12.00 18.81 9.78
N HIS A 238 12.50 17.59 9.54
CA HIS A 238 11.98 16.71 8.50
C HIS A 238 11.44 15.43 9.13
N VAL A 239 10.38 14.91 8.53
CA VAL A 239 9.89 13.56 8.81
C VAL A 239 10.48 12.64 7.74
N ASP A 240 11.20 11.62 8.18
CA ASP A 240 11.78 10.59 7.31
C ASP A 240 11.09 9.25 7.55
N HIS A 241 10.96 8.46 6.48
CA HIS A 241 10.54 7.07 6.55
C HIS A 241 11.76 6.20 6.85
N PHE A 242 11.79 5.56 8.02
CA PHE A 242 12.90 4.71 8.42
C PHE A 242 13.17 3.61 7.38
N ILE A 243 12.15 2.82 7.05
CA ILE A 243 12.16 1.96 5.86
C ILE A 243 11.56 2.78 4.70
N PRO A 244 12.23 2.87 3.54
CA PRO A 244 11.83 3.72 2.43
C PRO A 244 10.36 3.55 2.04
N TRP A 245 9.67 4.68 1.81
CA TRP A 245 8.28 4.68 1.36
C TRP A 245 8.08 3.91 0.05
N SER A 246 9.09 3.94 -0.84
CA SER A 246 9.08 3.16 -2.10
C SER A 246 8.93 1.65 -1.89
N PHE A 247 9.27 1.14 -0.70
CA PHE A 247 9.04 -0.24 -0.30
C PHE A 247 7.74 -0.40 0.50
N VAL A 248 7.57 0.37 1.59
CA VAL A 248 6.47 0.19 2.56
C VAL A 248 5.13 0.68 2.03
N GLN A 249 5.11 1.72 1.19
CA GLN A 249 3.91 2.39 0.67
C GLN A 249 2.91 2.82 1.76
N SER A 250 3.40 3.14 2.96
CA SER A 250 2.59 3.57 4.10
C SER A 250 3.30 4.70 4.85
N ASP A 251 2.49 5.60 5.41
CA ASP A 251 2.92 6.76 6.20
C ASP A 251 2.57 6.59 7.68
N GLN A 252 2.52 5.36 8.18
CA GLN A 252 2.19 5.10 9.58
C GLN A 252 3.31 5.52 10.53
N VAL A 253 2.94 6.11 11.68
CA VAL A 253 3.85 6.71 12.67
C VAL A 253 4.97 5.76 13.12
N TRP A 254 4.70 4.46 13.22
CA TRP A 254 5.69 3.45 13.62
C TRP A 254 6.90 3.34 12.67
N ASN A 255 6.78 3.83 11.42
CA ASN A 255 7.88 3.91 10.44
C ASN A 255 8.46 5.33 10.28
N LEU A 256 7.89 6.33 10.96
CA LEU A 256 8.28 7.73 10.80
C LEU A 256 9.19 8.20 11.94
N VAL A 257 10.24 8.94 11.58
CA VAL A 257 11.21 9.51 12.53
C VAL A 257 11.49 10.98 12.25
N LEU A 258 11.82 11.75 13.29
CA LEU A 258 12.34 13.11 13.14
C LEU A 258 13.78 13.06 12.63
N SER A 259 14.10 13.87 11.64
CA SER A 259 15.44 13.93 11.05
C SER A 259 15.85 15.35 10.70
N CYS A 260 17.16 15.62 10.73
CA CYS A 260 17.71 16.85 10.17
C CYS A 260 17.89 16.71 8.65
N GLN A 261 17.87 17.83 7.92
CA GLN A 261 18.02 17.85 6.46
C GLN A 261 19.25 17.06 5.96
N THR A 262 20.40 17.20 6.64
CA THR A 262 21.64 16.50 6.26
C THR A 262 21.49 14.98 6.33
N CYS A 263 20.88 14.45 7.40
CA CYS A 263 20.66 13.01 7.54
C CYS A 263 19.60 12.52 6.55
N ASN A 264 18.49 13.23 6.45
CA ASN A 264 17.38 12.89 5.56
C ASN A 264 17.84 12.80 4.09
N SER A 265 18.49 13.84 3.58
CA SER A 265 18.98 13.87 2.20
C SER A 265 20.11 12.87 1.93
N SER A 266 20.97 12.59 2.92
CA SER A 266 22.06 11.62 2.76
C SER A 266 21.58 10.17 2.79
N LYS A 267 20.57 9.87 3.63
CA LYS A 267 19.92 8.56 3.70
C LYS A 267 19.12 8.29 2.42
N SER A 268 18.32 9.25 1.96
CA SER A 268 17.45 9.05 0.78
C SER A 268 16.60 7.77 0.96
N ASP A 269 16.66 6.87 0.00
CA ASP A 269 16.02 5.56 -0.05
C ASP A 269 16.91 4.42 0.47
N LYS A 270 18.03 4.71 1.13
CA LYS A 270 18.90 3.70 1.76
C LYS A 270 18.34 3.23 3.11
N LEU A 271 18.69 2.02 3.51
CA LEU A 271 18.37 1.50 4.84
C LEU A 271 19.41 1.96 5.86
N ALA A 272 18.99 2.49 6.99
CA ALA A 272 19.91 2.76 8.09
C ALA A 272 20.41 1.45 8.73
N LYS A 273 21.60 1.45 9.33
CA LYS A 273 22.16 0.27 10.04
C LYS A 273 21.17 -0.36 11.05
N PRO A 274 21.24 -1.68 11.29
CA PRO A 274 20.35 -2.39 12.23
C PRO A 274 20.27 -1.79 13.63
N PHE A 275 21.34 -1.16 14.12
CA PHE A 275 21.30 -0.40 15.37
C PHE A 275 20.17 0.64 15.44
N TYR A 276 19.87 1.32 14.32
CA TYR A 276 18.78 2.28 14.25
C TYR A 276 17.40 1.60 14.18
N LEU A 277 17.33 0.35 13.71
CA LEU A 277 16.09 -0.44 13.78
C LEU A 277 15.79 -0.80 15.23
N ASP A 278 16.78 -1.24 16.00
CA ASP A 278 16.58 -1.52 17.43
C ASP A 278 16.18 -0.25 18.19
N LYS A 279 16.85 0.89 17.93
CA LYS A 279 16.44 2.20 18.48
C LYS A 279 15.00 2.57 18.12
N LEU A 280 14.54 2.24 16.90
CA LEU A 280 13.17 2.52 16.45
C LEU A 280 12.15 1.61 17.15
N LEU A 281 12.52 0.36 17.41
CA LEU A 281 11.69 -0.60 18.13
C LEU A 281 11.49 -0.18 19.58
N ASP A 282 12.57 0.20 20.28
CA ASP A 282 12.51 0.71 21.65
C ASP A 282 11.62 1.97 21.73
N ARG A 283 11.77 2.88 20.75
CA ARG A 283 10.91 4.06 20.62
C ARG A 283 9.44 3.69 20.44
N ASN A 284 9.16 2.75 19.54
CA ASN A 284 7.80 2.33 19.22
C ASN A 284 7.13 1.64 20.42
N GLU A 285 7.87 0.84 21.19
CA GLU A 285 7.39 0.25 22.44
C GLU A 285 6.97 1.34 23.44
N ALA A 286 7.82 2.35 23.65
CA ALA A 286 7.47 3.49 24.51
C ALA A 286 6.23 4.26 24.01
N LEU A 287 6.07 4.45 22.69
CA LEU A 287 4.88 5.10 22.12
C LEU A 287 3.61 4.25 22.31
N GLN A 288 3.69 2.92 22.20
CA GLN A 288 2.54 2.04 22.45
C GLN A 288 2.04 2.14 23.90
N GLU A 289 2.95 2.32 24.85
CA GLU A 289 2.60 2.47 26.26
C GLU A 289 2.05 3.86 26.61
N GLN A 290 2.52 4.90 25.93
CA GLN A 290 2.28 6.29 26.30
C GLN A 290 1.19 6.99 25.48
N ALA A 291 0.86 6.48 24.29
CA ALA A 291 0.08 7.22 23.32
C ALA A 291 -1.08 6.40 22.75
N GLU A 292 -2.28 6.98 22.75
CA GLU A 292 -3.45 6.45 22.02
C GLU A 292 -3.35 6.82 20.52
N ILE A 293 -2.27 6.38 19.87
CA ILE A 293 -2.07 6.57 18.43
C ILE A 293 -2.62 5.35 17.70
N ALA A 294 -3.76 5.51 17.02
CA ALA A 294 -4.44 4.43 16.27
C ALA A 294 -3.54 3.67 15.26
N ASP A 295 -2.48 4.30 14.75
CA ASP A 295 -1.51 3.62 13.87
C ASP A 295 -0.82 2.41 14.53
N PHE A 296 -0.80 2.34 15.86
CA PHE A 296 -0.20 1.25 16.62
C PHE A 296 -1.14 0.06 16.86
N ASP A 297 -2.44 0.17 16.56
CA ASP A 297 -3.41 -0.93 16.72
C ASP A 297 -3.07 -2.14 15.84
N VAL A 298 -2.36 -1.89 14.71
CA VAL A 298 -1.93 -2.90 13.74
C VAL A 298 -0.39 -3.03 13.67
N TYR A 299 0.30 -2.51 14.68
CA TYR A 299 1.75 -2.56 14.78
C TYR A 299 2.22 -3.76 15.60
N ALA A 300 3.31 -4.39 15.15
CA ALA A 300 4.02 -5.39 15.90
C ALA A 300 5.54 -5.22 15.68
N PRO A 301 6.39 -5.36 16.72
CA PRO A 301 7.84 -5.33 16.56
C PRO A 301 8.35 -6.31 15.50
N ALA A 302 7.79 -7.53 15.47
CA ALA A 302 8.15 -8.56 14.51
C ALA A 302 7.86 -8.13 13.05
N LYS A 303 6.76 -7.39 12.82
CA LYS A 303 6.38 -6.85 11.51
C LYS A 303 7.41 -5.85 11.00
N LEU A 304 7.86 -4.92 11.84
CA LEU A 304 8.88 -3.94 11.45
C LEU A 304 10.23 -4.61 11.15
N ARG A 305 10.65 -5.59 11.97
CA ARG A 305 11.85 -6.40 11.69
C ARG A 305 11.72 -7.15 10.37
N GLN A 306 10.57 -7.74 10.11
CA GLN A 306 10.27 -8.45 8.86
C GLN A 306 10.35 -7.50 7.66
N MET A 307 9.70 -6.33 7.71
CA MET A 307 9.77 -5.32 6.64
C MET A 307 11.22 -4.91 6.34
N TYR A 308 12.02 -4.66 7.38
CA TYR A 308 13.43 -4.30 7.21
C TYR A 308 14.21 -5.43 6.50
N GLN A 309 14.04 -6.68 6.93
CA GLN A 309 14.69 -7.83 6.29
C GLN A 309 14.24 -8.04 4.84
N TYR A 310 12.94 -7.90 4.54
CA TYR A 310 12.44 -8.04 3.19
C TYR A 310 12.80 -6.86 2.29
N SER A 311 13.00 -5.65 2.82
CA SER A 311 13.56 -4.55 2.00
C SER A 311 14.95 -4.90 1.46
N ILE A 312 15.83 -5.53 2.26
CA ILE A 312 17.14 -6.02 1.79
C ILE A 312 16.94 -7.05 0.66
N LYS A 313 16.05 -8.04 0.86
CA LYS A 313 15.73 -9.05 -0.18
C LYS A 313 15.18 -8.42 -1.47
N ASN A 314 14.60 -7.23 -1.39
CA ASN A 314 14.06 -6.47 -2.51
C ASN A 314 15.06 -5.44 -3.09
N GLY A 315 16.36 -5.54 -2.76
CA GLY A 315 17.43 -4.79 -3.41
C GLY A 315 17.91 -3.54 -2.66
N TYR A 316 17.35 -3.24 -1.48
CA TYR A 316 17.83 -2.14 -0.63
C TYR A 316 19.09 -2.55 0.15
N ASN A 317 20.17 -2.84 -0.56
CA ASN A 317 21.39 -3.42 0.01
C ASN A 317 22.41 -2.38 0.51
N ASP A 318 22.21 -1.11 0.17
CA ASP A 318 23.05 0.00 0.62
C ASP A 318 22.72 0.38 2.06
N ILE A 319 23.48 -0.14 3.01
CA ILE A 319 23.29 0.16 4.44
C ILE A 319 23.99 1.47 4.81
N TRP A 320 23.19 2.47 5.13
CA TRP A 320 23.58 3.85 5.43
C TRP A 320 23.89 4.08 6.91
N VAL A 321 24.78 5.04 7.15
CA VAL A 321 25.06 5.67 8.45
C VAL A 321 25.11 7.18 8.30
N PRO A 322 24.80 7.95 9.37
CA PRO A 322 24.92 9.39 9.36
C PRO A 322 26.31 9.84 8.90
N PRO A 323 26.40 10.86 8.02
CA PRO A 323 27.67 11.46 7.68
C PRO A 323 28.44 11.87 8.93
N ALA A 324 29.74 11.57 8.96
CA ALA A 324 30.63 12.13 9.95
C ALA A 324 30.53 13.66 9.89
N THR A 325 30.37 14.27 11.05
CA THR A 325 30.06 15.70 11.18
C THR A 325 31.30 16.55 11.27
#